data_AF-A0A133Z3D5-F1
#
_entry.id   AF-A0A133Z3D5-F1
#
_cell.length_a   1.000
_cell.length_b   1.000
_cell.length_c   1.000
_cell.angle_alpha   90.00
_cell.angle_beta   90.00
_cell.angle_gamma   90.00
#
_symmetry.space_group_name_H-M   'P 1'
#
loop_
_entity.id
_entity.type
_entity.pdbx_description
1 polymer ?
#
loop_
_entity_poly.entity_id
_entity_poly.type
_entity_poly.pdbx_seq_one_letter_code
_entity_poly.pdbx_strand_id
1 'polypeptide(L)'
;DIDAALQNMNIATERVSGAWASDTADEVARHVPDSDTAFLATSWGYEDALSAASYAYAHKTPLFLANYHTSALDADTLATMQEKGVKTVYIVGGYDVVSPEVEAQLAKAGIKAIRIGGKTAYDTSALLARKLIALGMHANNMALATGWGYTDALTSAALCGKNNAVLVLADDSNQ
;
A
#
# COMPACT_ATOMS: atom_id res chain seq x y z
N ASP A 1 -17.65 7.14 -23.44
CA ASP A 1 -16.85 7.70 -22.34
C ASP A 1 -17.64 7.51 -21.06
N ILE A 2 -17.04 6.88 -20.04
CA ILE A 2 -17.70 6.58 -18.76
C ILE A 2 -17.93 7.89 -17.97
N ASP A 3 -17.00 8.84 -18.03
CA ASP A 3 -17.12 10.10 -17.31
C ASP A 3 -18.32 10.90 -17.83
N ALA A 4 -18.47 10.97 -19.15
CA ALA A 4 -19.63 11.60 -19.78
C ALA A 4 -20.95 10.90 -19.40
N ALA A 5 -20.95 9.57 -19.25
CA ALA A 5 -22.14 8.83 -18.81
C ALA A 5 -22.52 9.17 -17.36
N LEU A 6 -21.55 9.26 -16.46
CA LEU A 6 -21.77 9.66 -15.05
C LEU A 6 -22.25 11.12 -14.95
N GLN A 7 -21.66 12.03 -15.72
CA GLN A 7 -22.06 13.43 -15.76
C GLN A 7 -23.49 13.61 -16.30
N ASN A 8 -23.89 12.83 -17.29
CA ASN A 8 -25.28 12.81 -17.78
C ASN A 8 -26.27 12.29 -16.74
N MET A 9 -25.81 11.51 -15.75
CA MET A 9 -26.60 11.11 -14.58
C MET A 9 -26.56 12.16 -13.46
N ASN A 10 -25.98 13.33 -13.70
CA ASN A 10 -25.79 14.40 -12.73
C ASN A 10 -24.93 13.99 -11.52
N ILE A 11 -23.99 13.07 -11.73
CA ILE A 11 -22.98 12.65 -10.75
C ILE A 11 -21.72 13.47 -10.98
N ALA A 12 -21.24 14.17 -9.95
CA ALA A 12 -19.97 14.87 -10.00
C ALA A 12 -18.82 13.86 -10.07
N THR A 13 -17.89 14.08 -10.98
CA THR A 13 -16.74 13.19 -11.22
C THR A 13 -15.44 13.92 -10.97
N GLU A 14 -14.52 13.27 -10.27
CA GLU A 14 -13.14 13.68 -10.12
C GLU A 14 -12.25 12.51 -10.55
N ARG A 15 -11.19 12.81 -11.32
CA ARG A 15 -10.22 11.81 -11.76
C ARG A 15 -8.95 11.98 -10.93
N VAL A 16 -8.65 10.97 -10.12
CA VAL A 16 -7.41 10.86 -9.35
C VAL A 16 -6.50 9.86 -10.07
N SER A 17 -5.49 10.35 -10.79
CA SER A 17 -4.61 9.53 -11.62
C SER A 17 -3.30 10.24 -11.96
N GLY A 18 -2.24 9.47 -12.18
CA GLY A 18 -1.00 9.94 -12.80
C GLY A 18 -0.61 9.10 -14.02
N ALA A 19 0.59 9.33 -14.57
CA ALA A 19 1.05 8.62 -15.76
C ALA A 19 1.40 7.15 -15.46
N TRP A 20 1.92 6.90 -14.26
CA TRP A 20 2.26 5.58 -13.74
C TRP A 20 1.51 5.26 -12.44
N ALA A 21 1.64 4.01 -11.99
CA ALA A 21 1.03 3.56 -10.75
C ALA A 21 1.56 4.34 -9.53
N SER A 22 2.86 4.65 -9.49
CA SER A 22 3.47 5.50 -8.46
C SER A 22 2.87 6.89 -8.43
N ASP A 23 2.76 7.55 -9.59
CA ASP A 23 2.14 8.87 -9.71
C ASP A 23 0.67 8.85 -9.25
N THR A 24 -0.07 7.80 -9.62
CA THR A 24 -1.46 7.62 -9.17
C THR A 24 -1.53 7.43 -7.65
N ALA A 25 -0.59 6.68 -7.06
CA ALA A 25 -0.50 6.53 -5.61
C ALA A 25 -0.18 7.86 -4.92
N ASP A 26 0.66 8.70 -5.51
CA ASP A 26 0.97 10.05 -5.02
C ASP A 26 -0.29 10.94 -5.05
N GLU A 27 -1.06 10.92 -6.14
CA GLU A 27 -2.33 11.65 -6.21
C GLU A 27 -3.35 11.13 -5.19
N VAL A 28 -3.48 9.82 -5.01
CA VAL A 28 -4.36 9.23 -3.99
C VAL A 28 -3.91 9.67 -2.59
N ALA A 29 -2.61 9.68 -2.30
CA ALA A 29 -2.08 10.13 -1.02
C ALA A 29 -2.46 11.58 -0.69
N ARG A 30 -2.57 12.47 -1.69
CA ARG A 30 -3.06 13.85 -1.49
C ARG A 30 -4.53 13.93 -1.08
N HIS A 31 -5.33 12.91 -1.43
CA HIS A 31 -6.74 12.81 -1.03
C HIS A 31 -6.95 12.12 0.33
N VAL A 32 -5.91 11.50 0.88
CA VAL A 32 -5.91 10.91 2.22
C VAL A 32 -5.45 11.97 3.23
N PRO A 33 -5.98 12.03 4.47
CA PRO A 33 -5.44 12.91 5.51
C PRO A 33 -3.93 12.75 5.73
N ASP A 34 -3.29 13.80 6.22
CA ASP A 34 -1.87 13.75 6.59
C ASP A 34 -1.62 12.67 7.64
N SER A 35 -0.45 12.03 7.56
CA SER A 35 -0.08 10.91 8.43
C SER A 35 1.41 10.90 8.67
N ASP A 36 1.81 10.66 9.92
CA ASP A 36 3.22 10.48 10.29
C ASP A 36 3.78 9.13 9.82
N THR A 37 2.92 8.23 9.35
CA THR A 37 3.22 6.89 8.95
C THR A 37 2.77 6.69 7.50
N ALA A 38 3.53 5.93 6.72
CA ALA A 38 3.11 5.50 5.40
C ALA A 38 3.55 4.05 5.12
N PHE A 39 2.93 3.42 4.14
CA PHE A 39 3.44 2.20 3.52
C PHE A 39 4.13 2.51 2.20
N LEU A 40 5.10 1.68 1.85
CA LEU A 40 5.73 1.66 0.55
C LEU A 40 5.81 0.22 0.05
N ALA A 41 5.32 -0.05 -1.15
CA ALA A 41 5.43 -1.35 -1.79
C ALA A 41 5.97 -1.19 -3.23
N THR A 42 6.28 -2.30 -3.89
CA THR A 42 6.63 -2.28 -5.33
C THR A 42 5.41 -1.96 -6.20
N SER A 43 5.62 -1.34 -7.36
CA SER A 43 4.60 -1.22 -8.42
C SER A 43 4.65 -2.36 -9.45
N TRP A 44 5.60 -3.30 -9.32
CA TRP A 44 5.76 -4.43 -10.23
C TRP A 44 4.68 -5.51 -10.04
N GLY A 45 4.30 -5.76 -8.80
CA GLY A 45 3.19 -6.62 -8.40
C GLY A 45 2.19 -5.85 -7.54
N TYR A 46 1.17 -6.55 -7.06
CA TYR A 46 0.10 -5.96 -6.23
C TYR A 46 0.04 -6.57 -4.84
N GLU A 47 0.65 -7.73 -4.61
CA GLU A 47 0.50 -8.57 -3.42
C GLU A 47 0.98 -7.87 -2.15
N ASP A 48 2.16 -7.24 -2.22
CA ASP A 48 2.75 -6.50 -1.09
C ASP A 48 1.91 -5.26 -0.76
N ALA A 49 1.52 -4.47 -1.76
CA ALA A 49 0.67 -3.29 -1.57
C ALA A 49 -0.70 -3.68 -0.99
N LEU A 50 -1.26 -4.79 -1.49
CA LEU A 50 -2.59 -5.26 -1.12
C LEU A 50 -2.63 -5.79 0.31
N SER A 51 -1.54 -6.40 0.77
CA SER A 51 -1.39 -6.84 2.16
C SER A 51 -1.47 -5.67 3.16
N ALA A 52 -1.14 -4.44 2.74
CA ALA A 52 -1.25 -3.24 3.57
C ALA A 52 -2.61 -2.51 3.46
N ALA A 53 -3.44 -2.86 2.47
CA ALA A 53 -4.63 -2.08 2.12
C ALA A 53 -5.67 -1.97 3.24
N SER A 54 -5.85 -3.05 4.02
CA SER A 54 -6.79 -3.06 5.15
C SER A 54 -6.40 -2.05 6.24
N TYR A 55 -5.11 -1.96 6.59
CA TYR A 55 -4.61 -0.97 7.53
C TYR A 55 -4.67 0.43 6.94
N ALA A 56 -4.25 0.60 5.68
CA ALA A 56 -4.30 1.89 4.98
C ALA A 56 -5.71 2.49 5.02
N TYR A 57 -6.74 1.66 4.83
CA TYR A 57 -8.13 2.05 5.00
C TYR A 57 -8.49 2.39 6.46
N ALA A 58 -8.22 1.48 7.40
CA ALA A 58 -8.63 1.61 8.80
C ALA A 58 -8.03 2.87 9.47
N HIS A 59 -6.78 3.18 9.16
CA HIS A 59 -6.01 4.24 9.79
C HIS A 59 -5.78 5.45 8.89
N LYS A 60 -6.36 5.45 7.68
CA LYS A 60 -6.17 6.52 6.68
C LYS A 60 -4.68 6.79 6.44
N THR A 61 -3.91 5.72 6.33
CA THR A 61 -2.46 5.76 6.14
C THR A 61 -2.16 5.72 4.64
N PRO A 62 -1.40 6.69 4.09
CA PRO A 62 -1.06 6.69 2.68
C PRO A 62 -0.18 5.48 2.32
N LEU A 63 -0.39 4.95 1.13
CA LEU A 63 0.39 3.88 0.53
C LEU A 63 1.02 4.41 -0.75
N PHE A 64 2.34 4.44 -0.77
CA PHE A 64 3.15 4.86 -1.90
C PHE A 64 3.70 3.64 -2.63
N LEU A 65 4.15 3.83 -3.87
CA LEU A 65 4.76 2.77 -4.65
C LEU A 65 6.18 3.16 -5.08
N ALA A 66 7.10 2.20 -5.00
CA ALA A 66 8.41 2.30 -5.61
C ALA A 66 8.27 2.23 -7.13
N ASN A 67 9.15 2.93 -7.84
CA ASN A 67 9.17 2.99 -9.28
C ASN A 67 9.40 1.59 -9.87
N TYR A 68 8.59 1.23 -10.86
CA TYR A 68 8.60 -0.09 -11.50
C TYR A 68 9.95 -0.44 -12.13
N HIS A 69 10.64 0.54 -12.71
CA HIS A 69 11.87 0.33 -13.47
C HIS A 69 13.11 0.29 -12.58
N THR A 70 13.13 1.11 -11.52
CA THR A 70 14.32 1.26 -10.66
C THR A 70 14.19 0.53 -9.34
N SER A 71 12.97 0.10 -8.96
CA SER A 71 12.63 -0.39 -7.62
C SER A 71 12.98 0.58 -6.49
N ALA A 72 13.19 1.87 -6.82
CA ALA A 72 13.54 2.95 -5.91
C ALA A 72 12.44 4.01 -5.85
N LEU A 73 12.57 5.01 -4.99
CA LEU A 73 11.62 6.13 -4.94
C LEU A 73 11.92 7.14 -6.04
N ASP A 74 10.87 7.59 -6.73
CA ASP A 74 10.95 8.79 -7.54
C ASP A 74 11.04 10.04 -6.64
N ALA A 75 11.61 11.11 -7.18
CA ALA A 75 11.78 12.36 -6.43
C ALA A 75 10.41 12.94 -6.00
N ASP A 76 9.40 12.84 -6.87
CA ASP A 76 8.05 13.35 -6.62
C ASP A 76 7.33 12.53 -5.54
N THR A 77 7.51 11.21 -5.52
CA THR A 77 6.98 10.35 -4.44
C THR A 77 7.61 10.72 -3.10
N LEU A 78 8.93 10.93 -3.06
CA LEU A 78 9.62 11.36 -1.83
C LEU A 78 9.16 12.76 -1.39
N ALA A 79 8.96 13.69 -2.32
CA ALA A 79 8.43 15.01 -2.03
C ALA A 79 6.99 14.93 -1.49
N THR A 80 6.15 14.07 -2.06
CA THR A 80 4.78 13.84 -1.58
C THR A 80 4.77 13.24 -0.18
N MET A 81 5.66 12.29 0.15
CA MET A 81 5.82 11.80 1.52
C MET A 81 6.14 12.93 2.51
N GLN A 82 7.01 13.86 2.14
CA GLN A 82 7.36 15.01 2.97
C GLN A 82 6.19 16.00 3.12
N GLU A 83 5.48 16.28 2.03
CA GLU A 83 4.26 17.11 2.01
C GLU A 83 3.20 16.55 2.99
N LYS A 84 2.99 15.24 2.96
CA LYS A 84 2.04 14.52 3.83
C LYS A 84 2.51 14.37 5.29
N GLY A 85 3.68 14.90 5.63
CA GLY A 85 4.22 14.88 6.99
C GLY A 85 4.72 13.50 7.47
N VAL A 86 5.05 12.61 6.54
CA VAL A 86 5.48 11.24 6.85
C VAL A 86 6.83 11.25 7.58
N LYS A 87 6.90 10.49 8.67
CA LYS A 87 8.09 10.32 9.53
C LYS A 87 8.57 8.89 9.59
N THR A 88 7.67 7.92 9.41
CA THR A 88 7.99 6.49 9.38
C THR A 88 7.38 5.84 8.14
N VAL A 89 8.17 5.10 7.39
CA VAL A 89 7.71 4.30 6.25
C VAL A 89 7.91 2.82 6.56
N TYR A 90 6.82 2.07 6.50
CA TYR A 90 6.86 0.61 6.47
C TYR A 90 7.05 0.16 5.03
N ILE A 91 8.25 -0.32 4.70
CA ILE A 91 8.55 -0.90 3.39
C ILE A 91 8.02 -2.33 3.39
N VAL A 92 7.02 -2.61 2.58
CA VAL A 92 6.40 -3.93 2.41
C VAL A 92 6.99 -4.54 1.14
N GLY A 93 7.87 -5.52 1.32
CA GLY A 93 8.59 -6.16 0.23
C GLY A 93 10.07 -6.39 0.54
N GLY A 94 10.60 -7.47 -0.03
CA GLY A 94 12.01 -7.81 0.03
C GLY A 94 12.90 -6.88 -0.81
N TYR A 95 14.21 -7.08 -0.72
CA TYR A 95 15.19 -6.31 -1.48
C TYR A 95 15.10 -6.52 -3.00
N ASP A 96 14.55 -7.64 -3.44
CA ASP A 96 14.40 -7.98 -4.86
C ASP A 96 13.34 -7.12 -5.57
N VAL A 97 12.39 -6.56 -4.82
CA VAL A 97 11.24 -5.79 -5.36
C VAL A 97 11.22 -4.34 -4.89
N VAL A 98 11.90 -4.03 -3.78
CA VAL A 98 12.12 -2.66 -3.30
C VAL A 98 13.59 -2.53 -2.90
N SER A 99 14.32 -1.77 -3.72
CA SER A 99 15.78 -1.65 -3.69
C SER A 99 16.29 -1.13 -2.33
N PRO A 100 17.49 -1.53 -1.86
CA PRO A 100 18.08 -1.00 -0.63
C PRO A 100 18.31 0.52 -0.66
N GLU A 101 18.42 1.11 -1.85
CA GLU A 101 18.56 2.55 -2.08
C GLU A 101 17.39 3.34 -1.50
N VAL A 102 16.18 2.76 -1.44
CA VAL A 102 15.01 3.37 -0.81
C VAL A 102 15.27 3.74 0.64
N GLU A 103 15.93 2.86 1.40
CA GLU A 103 16.25 3.12 2.81
C GLU A 103 17.25 4.28 2.93
N ALA A 104 18.20 4.39 1.99
CA ALA A 104 19.12 5.51 1.92
C ALA A 104 18.42 6.83 1.52
N GLN A 105 17.47 6.79 0.58
CA GLN A 105 16.66 7.95 0.18
C GLN A 105 15.81 8.47 1.34
N LEU A 106 15.13 7.57 2.05
CA LEU A 106 14.31 7.90 3.22
C LEU A 106 15.17 8.44 4.36
N ALA A 107 16.30 7.81 4.66
CA ALA A 107 17.22 8.28 5.70
C ALA A 107 17.75 9.69 5.42
N LYS A 108 18.12 9.98 4.15
CA LYS A 108 18.54 11.32 3.72
C LYS A 108 17.44 12.37 3.89
N ALA A 109 16.18 11.97 3.74
CA ALA A 109 15.00 12.81 3.96
C ALA A 109 14.59 12.92 5.45
N GLY A 110 15.30 12.24 6.37
CA GLY A 110 14.95 12.22 7.80
C GLY A 110 13.75 11.33 8.14
N ILE A 111 13.38 10.42 7.24
CA ILE A 111 12.26 9.49 7.39
C ILE A 111 12.80 8.13 7.83
N LYS A 112 12.21 7.57 8.90
CA LYS A 112 12.58 6.25 9.42
C LYS A 112 12.00 5.16 8.52
N ALA A 113 12.85 4.29 7.96
CA ALA A 113 12.42 3.10 7.25
C ALA A 113 12.30 1.88 8.19
N ILE A 114 11.25 1.08 8.02
CA ILE A 114 11.07 -0.23 8.66
C ILE A 114 10.67 -1.23 7.58
N ARG A 115 11.59 -2.10 7.18
CA ARG A 115 11.31 -3.13 6.18
C ARG A 115 10.62 -4.35 6.77
N ILE A 116 9.61 -4.84 6.04
CA ILE A 116 8.87 -6.06 6.29
C ILE A 116 8.87 -6.82 4.96
N GLY A 117 9.76 -7.79 4.82
CA GLY A 117 9.89 -8.60 3.60
C GLY A 117 10.18 -10.05 3.94
N GLY A 118 9.41 -10.96 3.35
CA GLY A 118 9.61 -12.40 3.42
C GLY A 118 10.30 -12.95 2.17
N LYS A 119 10.42 -14.28 2.08
CA LYS A 119 10.96 -14.95 0.87
C LYS A 119 9.98 -14.91 -0.30
N THR A 120 8.69 -14.84 0.01
CA THR A 120 7.58 -14.74 -0.93
C THR A 120 6.64 -13.61 -0.52
N ALA A 121 5.76 -13.19 -1.42
CA ALA A 121 4.71 -12.23 -1.09
C ALA A 121 3.77 -12.73 0.02
N TYR A 122 3.56 -14.06 0.12
CA TYR A 122 2.78 -14.68 1.19
C TYR A 122 3.47 -14.58 2.55
N ASP A 123 4.78 -14.82 2.58
CA ASP A 123 5.59 -14.62 3.78
C ASP A 123 5.57 -13.15 4.21
N THR A 124 5.73 -12.21 3.26
CA THR A 124 5.61 -10.77 3.51
C THR A 124 4.24 -10.43 4.09
N SER A 125 3.16 -10.95 3.50
CA SER A 125 1.79 -10.74 3.96
C SER A 125 1.58 -11.23 5.39
N ALA A 126 2.05 -12.43 5.72
CA ALA A 126 1.96 -12.99 7.07
C ALA A 126 2.79 -12.20 8.10
N LEU A 127 4.00 -11.76 7.74
CA LEU A 127 4.84 -10.92 8.59
C LEU A 127 4.19 -9.55 8.83
N LEU A 128 3.64 -8.95 7.78
CA LEU A 128 2.92 -7.68 7.87
C LEU A 128 1.70 -7.83 8.77
N ALA A 129 0.84 -8.83 8.56
CA ALA A 129 -0.34 -9.05 9.39
C ALA A 129 -0.01 -9.19 10.89
N ARG A 130 1.07 -9.89 11.25
CA ARG A 130 1.55 -9.96 12.64
C ARG A 130 1.94 -8.58 13.18
N LYS A 131 2.62 -7.78 12.36
CA LYS A 131 2.97 -6.40 12.72
C LYS A 131 1.71 -5.54 12.90
N LEU A 132 0.74 -5.64 12.01
CA LEU A 132 -0.51 -4.87 12.07
C LEU A 132 -1.34 -5.25 13.30
N ILE A 133 -1.38 -6.53 13.66
CA ILE A 133 -2.00 -6.99 14.92
C ILE A 133 -1.30 -6.37 16.13
N ALA A 134 0.03 -6.34 16.13
CA ALA A 134 0.80 -5.68 17.20
C ALA A 134 0.58 -4.15 17.25
N LEU A 135 0.11 -3.54 16.15
CA LEU A 135 -0.29 -2.13 16.06
C LEU A 135 -1.78 -1.91 16.38
N GLY A 136 -2.53 -2.96 16.75
CA GLY A 136 -3.90 -2.84 17.22
C GLY A 136 -4.98 -3.30 16.24
N MET A 137 -4.63 -3.85 15.07
CA MET A 137 -5.61 -4.57 14.23
C MET A 137 -5.97 -5.94 14.83
N HIS A 138 -7.04 -6.55 14.33
CA HIS A 138 -7.56 -7.82 14.84
C HIS A 138 -7.52 -8.95 13.80
N ALA A 139 -7.39 -10.19 14.28
CA ALA A 139 -7.64 -11.39 13.47
C ALA A 139 -9.13 -11.75 13.41
N ASN A 140 -9.96 -11.23 14.32
CA ASN A 140 -11.41 -11.42 14.26
C ASN A 140 -11.95 -10.69 13.02
N ASN A 141 -12.78 -11.37 12.22
CA ASN A 141 -13.27 -10.89 10.93
C ASN A 141 -12.17 -10.60 9.90
N MET A 142 -11.00 -11.24 10.03
CA MET A 142 -9.97 -11.18 8.99
C MET A 142 -10.46 -11.79 7.67
N ALA A 143 -9.91 -11.31 6.56
CA ALA A 143 -10.04 -11.98 5.28
C ALA A 143 -8.77 -12.77 4.96
N LEU A 144 -8.98 -13.91 4.33
CA LEU A 144 -7.96 -14.69 3.65
C LEU A 144 -8.32 -14.67 2.16
N ALA A 145 -7.37 -14.27 1.32
CA ALA A 145 -7.57 -14.22 -0.12
C ALA A 145 -6.39 -14.86 -0.82
N THR A 146 -6.64 -15.45 -1.99
CA THR A 146 -5.55 -15.97 -2.81
C THR A 146 -4.67 -14.83 -3.33
N GLY A 147 -3.36 -15.06 -3.44
CA GLY A 147 -2.46 -14.17 -4.17
C GLY A 147 -2.59 -14.32 -5.70
N TRP A 148 -3.26 -15.36 -6.18
CA TRP A 148 -3.50 -15.62 -7.61
C TRP A 148 -4.65 -14.77 -8.14
N GLY A 149 -4.41 -13.46 -8.22
CA GLY A 149 -5.38 -12.44 -8.57
C GLY A 149 -5.58 -11.42 -7.46
N TYR A 150 -6.09 -10.25 -7.81
CA TYR A 150 -6.21 -9.12 -6.88
C TYR A 150 -7.65 -8.84 -6.43
N THR A 151 -8.67 -9.36 -7.12
CA THR A 151 -10.06 -8.89 -6.96
C THR A 151 -10.65 -9.18 -5.58
N ASP A 152 -10.43 -10.38 -5.06
CA ASP A 152 -10.99 -10.80 -3.77
C ASP A 152 -10.32 -10.05 -2.62
N ALA A 153 -8.99 -9.96 -2.66
CA ALA A 153 -8.22 -9.21 -1.70
C ALA A 153 -8.52 -7.70 -1.78
N LEU A 154 -8.66 -7.13 -2.98
CA LEU A 154 -8.97 -5.70 -3.17
C LEU A 154 -10.34 -5.32 -2.62
N THR A 155 -11.36 -6.13 -2.92
CA THR A 155 -12.72 -5.87 -2.44
C THR A 155 -12.88 -6.14 -0.94
N SER A 156 -12.19 -7.14 -0.40
CA SER A 156 -12.22 -7.46 1.03
C SER A 156 -11.38 -6.49 1.88
N ALA A 157 -10.35 -5.82 1.33
CA ALA A 157 -9.52 -4.87 2.06
C ALA A 157 -10.34 -3.76 2.73
N ALA A 158 -11.33 -3.19 2.03
CA ALA A 158 -12.19 -2.15 2.59
C ALA A 158 -13.09 -2.69 3.72
N LEU A 159 -13.61 -3.90 3.59
CA LEU A 159 -14.41 -4.55 4.63
C LEU A 159 -13.56 -4.86 5.88
N CYS A 160 -12.36 -5.39 5.67
CA CYS A 160 -11.41 -5.66 6.74
C CYS A 160 -10.99 -4.37 7.44
N GLY A 161 -10.64 -3.32 6.68
CA GLY A 161 -10.29 -2.02 7.21
C GLY A 161 -11.43 -1.39 8.02
N LYS A 162 -12.68 -1.49 7.55
CA LYS A 162 -13.86 -1.02 8.30
C LYS A 162 -14.03 -1.74 9.64
N ASN A 163 -13.65 -3.01 9.72
CA ASN A 163 -13.73 -3.82 10.94
C ASN A 163 -12.44 -3.79 11.77
N ASN A 164 -11.46 -2.96 11.40
CA ASN A 164 -10.12 -2.95 12.00
C ASN A 164 -9.48 -4.36 12.02
N ALA A 165 -9.73 -5.16 10.98
CA ALA A 165 -9.26 -6.52 10.84
C ALA A 165 -8.19 -6.63 9.76
N VAL A 166 -7.27 -7.58 9.90
CA VAL A 166 -6.21 -7.81 8.91
C VAL A 166 -6.73 -8.53 7.67
N LEU A 167 -6.09 -8.28 6.53
CA LEU A 167 -6.18 -9.10 5.32
C LEU A 167 -4.87 -9.86 5.16
N VAL A 168 -4.95 -11.15 4.88
CA VAL A 168 -3.77 -12.02 4.64
C VAL A 168 -3.91 -12.69 3.28
N LEU A 169 -2.81 -12.73 2.53
CA LEU A 169 -2.73 -13.46 1.27
C LEU A 169 -2.27 -14.90 1.54
N ALA A 170 -2.91 -15.85 0.86
CA ALA A 170 -2.56 -17.26 0.88
C ALA A 170 -2.25 -17.77 -0.52
N ASP A 171 -1.37 -18.76 -0.60
CA ASP A 171 -1.13 -19.54 -1.81
C ASP A 171 -1.90 -20.86 -1.73
N ASP A 172 -2.38 -21.35 -2.87
CA ASP A 172 -3.01 -22.66 -2.98
C ASP A 172 -2.01 -23.80 -2.74
N SER A 173 -0.70 -23.50 -2.76
CA SER A 173 0.38 -24.43 -2.45
C SER A 173 0.66 -24.61 -0.94
N ASN A 174 0.07 -23.78 -0.07
CA ASN A 174 0.27 -23.84 1.39
C ASN A 174 -0.66 -24.86 2.08
N GLN A 175 -0.67 -26.12 1.61
CA GLN A 175 -1.32 -27.24 2.32
C GLN A 175 -0.44 -27.81 3.43
#